data_AF-A0A8P0TGD3-F1
#
_entry.id   AF-A0A8P0TGD3-F1
#
_cell.length_a   1.000
_cell.length_b   1.000
_cell.length_c   1.000
_cell.angle_alpha   90.00
_cell.angle_beta   90.00
_cell.angle_gamma   90.00
#
_symmetry.space_group_name_H-M   'P 1'
#
loop_
_entity.id
_entity.type
_entity.pdbx_description
1 polymer ?
#
loop_
_entity_poly.entity_id
_entity_poly.type
_entity_poly.pdbx_seq_one_letter_code
_entity_poly.pdbx_strand_id
1 'polypeptide(L)'
;MISTARVPADKPVRIAFSLDNASDDTPPEDAIPLAFPELDQQLQPLPPCHDSLESMQVFKQHCQIAEEYNEVKKEIALLEERKKELIAKLDQAEREKVDAAQLAREFEALMEENRTLKLAQSQCVEQLEKLRIQYQKRQGSS
;
A
#
# COMPACT_ATOMS: atom_id res chain seq x y z
N MET A 1 7.69 -13.30 16.57
CA MET A 1 8.78 -12.69 15.79
C MET A 1 8.17 -12.15 14.50
N ILE A 2 7.98 -10.83 14.41
CA ILE A 2 7.37 -10.20 13.24
C ILE A 2 8.52 -9.89 12.27
N SER A 3 8.59 -10.65 11.17
CA SER A 3 9.62 -10.50 10.15
C SER A 3 9.26 -9.28 9.29
N THR A 4 9.94 -8.17 9.52
CA THR A 4 9.82 -6.95 8.70
C THR A 4 10.65 -7.15 7.44
N ALA A 5 10.00 -7.55 6.35
CA ALA A 5 10.63 -7.56 5.04
C ALA A 5 10.99 -6.12 4.65
N ARG A 6 12.29 -5.82 4.59
CA ARG A 6 12.80 -4.57 3.99
C ARG A 6 12.40 -4.56 2.52
N VAL A 7 11.51 -3.65 2.16
CA VAL A 7 11.34 -3.25 0.76
C VAL A 7 12.68 -2.70 0.27
N PRO A 8 13.23 -3.18 -0.85
CA PRO A 8 14.45 -2.62 -1.41
C PRO A 8 14.17 -1.17 -1.79
N ALA A 9 14.88 -0.23 -1.15
CA ALA A 9 14.95 1.15 -1.56
C ALA A 9 15.71 1.20 -2.89
N ASP A 10 14.98 0.96 -3.99
CA ASP A 10 15.58 0.97 -5.31
C ASP A 10 15.83 2.44 -5.69
N LYS A 11 17.10 2.82 -5.55
CA LYS A 11 17.78 4.07 -5.91
C LYS A 11 17.65 5.23 -4.91
N PRO A 12 18.75 5.63 -4.23
CA PRO A 12 18.79 6.92 -3.59
C PRO A 12 18.64 8.00 -4.67
N VAL A 13 17.66 8.90 -4.52
CA VAL A 13 17.56 10.12 -5.32
C VAL A 13 18.83 10.92 -5.04
N ARG A 14 19.80 10.85 -5.94
CA ARG A 14 20.98 11.70 -5.90
C ARG A 14 20.57 13.06 -6.43
N ILE A 15 20.12 13.96 -5.56
CA ILE A 15 20.01 15.37 -5.89
C ILE A 15 21.44 15.92 -5.94
N ALA A 16 22.11 15.74 -7.07
CA ALA A 16 23.36 16.39 -7.36
C ALA A 16 23.01 17.73 -8.02
N PHE A 17 22.95 18.80 -7.23
CA PHE A 17 22.98 20.16 -7.77
C PHE A 17 24.34 20.35 -8.47
N SER A 18 24.39 20.01 -9.76
CA SER A 18 25.56 20.27 -10.60
C SER A 18 25.53 21.74 -10.99
N LEU A 19 26.04 22.59 -10.10
CA LEU A 19 26.18 24.03 -10.35
C LEU A 19 27.21 24.34 -11.46
N ASP A 20 28.01 23.35 -11.88
CA ASP A 20 29.18 23.55 -12.73
C ASP A 20 29.03 23.05 -14.18
N ASN A 21 27.86 22.57 -14.62
CA ASN A 21 27.67 22.22 -16.04
C ASN A 21 26.93 23.32 -16.79
N ALA A 22 27.59 24.46 -16.98
CA ALA A 22 27.33 25.31 -18.13
C ALA A 22 27.85 24.59 -19.39
N SER A 23 27.25 23.45 -19.75
CA SER A 23 27.39 22.94 -21.11
C SER A 23 26.61 23.87 -22.02
N ASP A 24 27.34 24.43 -22.97
CA ASP A 24 26.89 25.24 -24.10
C ASP A 24 26.04 24.40 -25.07
N ASP A 25 24.98 23.79 -24.56
CA ASP A 25 23.97 23.09 -25.34
C ASP A 25 22.72 23.96 -25.28
N THR A 26 22.73 25.02 -26.09
CA THR A 26 21.64 25.98 -26.22
C THR A 26 20.42 25.25 -26.81
N PRO A 27 19.31 25.11 -26.06
CA PRO A 27 18.03 24.85 -26.68
C PRO A 27 17.66 26.09 -27.52
N PRO A 28 16.77 25.96 -28.52
CA PRO A 28 16.34 27.11 -29.33
C PRO A 28 15.92 28.26 -28.41
N GLU A 29 16.36 29.50 -28.71
CA GLU A 29 16.03 30.74 -28.00
C GLU A 29 14.52 31.11 -28.07
N ASP A 30 13.66 30.13 -28.30
CA ASP A 30 12.22 30.26 -28.39
C ASP A 30 11.55 29.76 -27.10
N ALA A 31 11.24 30.75 -26.25
CA ALA A 31 10.31 30.71 -25.12
C ALA A 31 10.77 30.02 -23.82
N ILE A 32 11.87 30.49 -23.21
CA ILE A 32 12.07 30.30 -21.77
C ILE A 32 10.92 31.02 -21.04
N PRO A 33 10.10 30.32 -20.22
CA PRO A 33 8.99 30.94 -19.52
C PRO A 33 9.47 32.06 -18.59
N LEU A 34 8.91 33.26 -18.76
CA LEU A 34 9.20 34.41 -17.90
C LEU A 34 8.64 34.26 -16.47
N ALA A 35 7.77 33.28 -16.24
CA ALA A 35 7.13 33.04 -14.96
C ALA A 35 6.80 31.56 -14.77
N PHE A 36 6.81 31.11 -13.51
CA PHE A 36 6.50 29.74 -13.10
C PHE A 36 5.35 29.74 -12.10
N PRO A 37 4.08 29.76 -12.54
CA PRO A 37 2.92 30.00 -11.68
C PRO A 37 2.77 29.03 -10.49
N GLU A 38 3.40 27.86 -10.57
CA GLU A 38 3.37 26.81 -9.54
C GLU A 38 4.36 27.04 -8.39
N LEU A 39 5.31 27.98 -8.55
CA LEU A 39 6.24 28.42 -7.51
C LEU A 39 5.63 29.58 -6.69
N ASP A 40 5.99 29.61 -5.41
CA ASP A 40 5.66 30.73 -4.52
C ASP A 40 6.17 32.05 -5.09
N GLN A 41 5.45 33.14 -4.81
CA GLN A 41 5.78 34.45 -5.36
C GLN A 41 7.22 34.91 -5.06
N GLN A 42 7.77 34.50 -3.91
CA GLN A 42 9.15 34.80 -3.50
C GLN A 42 10.22 34.00 -4.27
N LEU A 43 9.81 32.91 -4.93
CA LEU A 43 10.67 32.01 -5.71
C LEU A 43 10.50 32.22 -7.22
N GLN A 44 9.79 33.28 -7.64
CA GLN A 44 9.70 33.62 -9.06
C GLN A 44 11.05 34.19 -9.55
N PRO A 45 11.48 33.84 -10.77
CA PRO A 45 12.67 34.45 -11.33
C PRO A 45 12.48 35.97 -11.48
N LEU A 46 13.51 36.72 -11.10
CA LEU A 46 13.52 38.17 -11.33
C LEU A 46 13.80 38.46 -12.82
N PRO A 47 13.21 39.52 -13.41
CA PRO A 47 13.50 39.88 -14.80
C PRO A 47 14.99 40.14 -15.04
N PRO A 48 15.59 39.60 -16.12
CA PRO A 48 17.02 39.79 -16.39
C PRO A 48 17.34 41.20 -16.89
N CYS A 49 18.53 41.69 -16.54
CA CYS A 49 19.12 42.89 -17.15
C CYS A 49 19.81 42.51 -18.47
N HIS A 50 19.35 43.07 -19.58
CA HIS A 50 19.79 42.67 -20.93
C HIS A 50 21.19 43.21 -21.28
N ASP A 51 21.67 44.23 -20.56
CA ASP A 51 23.00 44.80 -20.72
C ASP A 51 24.07 44.04 -19.91
N SER A 52 23.67 43.02 -19.13
CA SER A 52 24.56 42.21 -18.29
C SER A 52 24.45 40.74 -18.63
N LEU A 53 25.55 40.18 -19.15
CA LEU A 53 25.67 38.75 -19.46
C LEU A 53 25.44 37.88 -18.22
N GLU A 54 25.97 38.30 -17.07
CA GLU A 54 25.82 37.58 -15.80
C GLU A 54 24.35 37.52 -15.36
N SER A 55 23.62 38.62 -15.50
CA SER A 55 22.18 38.66 -15.14
C SER A 55 21.36 37.72 -16.03
N MET A 56 21.66 37.66 -17.33
CA MET A 56 21.01 36.72 -18.24
C MET A 56 21.31 35.27 -17.88
N GLN A 57 22.55 34.95 -17.51
CA GLN A 57 22.95 33.59 -17.14
C GLN A 57 22.27 33.14 -15.84
N VAL A 58 22.23 33.99 -14.82
CA VAL A 58 21.56 33.70 -13.54
C VAL A 58 20.06 33.45 -13.76
N PHE A 59 19.40 34.25 -14.61
CA PHE A 59 18.00 34.04 -14.97
C PHE A 59 17.79 32.68 -15.65
N LYS A 60 18.62 32.33 -16.64
CA LYS A 60 18.55 31.03 -17.33
C LYS A 60 18.71 29.86 -16.35
N GLN A 61 19.68 29.93 -15.44
CA GLN A 61 19.88 28.91 -14.41
C GLN A 61 18.70 28.81 -13.45
N HIS A 62 18.13 29.95 -13.04
CA HIS A 62 16.95 29.95 -12.18
C HIS A 62 15.76 29.26 -12.86
N CYS A 63 15.53 29.51 -14.15
CA CYS A 63 14.47 28.85 -14.90
C CYS A 63 14.65 27.32 -14.91
N GLN A 64 15.87 26.84 -15.14
CA GLN A 64 16.18 25.40 -15.11
C GLN A 64 15.89 24.78 -13.74
N ILE A 65 16.35 25.41 -12.66
CA ILE A 65 16.12 24.92 -11.29
C ILE A 65 14.62 24.96 -10.94
N ALA A 66 13.89 25.98 -11.41
CA ALA A 66 12.45 26.08 -11.19
C ALA A 66 11.67 24.94 -11.86
N GLU A 67 12.08 24.52 -13.06
CA GLU A 67 11.53 23.35 -13.74
C GLU A 67 11.81 22.07 -12.96
N GLU A 68 13.07 21.84 -12.57
CA GLU A 68 13.46 20.68 -11.75
C GLU A 68 12.70 20.63 -10.43
N TYR A 69 12.53 21.78 -9.76
CA TYR A 69 11.76 21.88 -8.53
C TYR A 69 10.30 21.44 -8.73
N ASN A 70 9.65 21.84 -9.82
CA ASN A 70 8.28 21.44 -10.11
C ASN A 70 8.18 19.94 -10.38
N GLU A 71 9.15 19.36 -11.09
CA GLU A 71 9.18 17.90 -11.30
C GLU A 71 9.36 17.14 -9.99
N VAL A 72 10.27 17.58 -9.11
CA VAL A 72 10.44 16.98 -7.78
C VAL A 72 9.16 17.13 -6.95
N LYS A 73 8.49 18.28 -6.99
CA LYS A 73 7.22 18.52 -6.30
C LYS A 73 6.12 17.56 -6.77
N LYS A 74 6.03 17.30 -8.09
CA LYS A 74 5.10 16.31 -8.66
C LYS A 74 5.43 14.90 -8.17
N GLU A 75 6.72 14.52 -8.18
CA GLU A 75 7.15 13.20 -7.70
C GLU A 75 6.82 13.00 -6.21
N ILE A 76 7.06 14.01 -5.37
CA ILE A 76 6.67 13.99 -3.95
C ILE A 76 5.17 13.74 -3.81
N ALA A 77 4.32 14.46 -4.55
CA ALA A 77 2.88 14.30 -4.49
C ALA A 77 2.43 12.87 -4.89
N LEU A 78 3.00 12.31 -5.95
CA LEU A 78 2.74 10.93 -6.38
C LEU A 78 3.16 9.90 -5.32
N LEU A 79 4.32 10.11 -4.69
CA LEU A 79 4.80 9.24 -3.61
C LEU A 79 3.91 9.31 -2.36
N GLU A 80 3.43 10.50 -2.01
CA GLU A 80 2.49 10.69 -0.90
C GLU A 80 1.14 10.01 -1.16
N GLU A 81 0.63 10.08 -2.39
CA GLU A 81 -0.58 9.38 -2.79
C GLU A 81 -0.40 7.86 -2.70
N ARG A 82 0.67 7.33 -3.29
CA ARG A 82 0.99 5.90 -3.22
C ARG A 82 1.17 5.42 -1.77
N LYS A 83 1.75 6.24 -0.89
CA LYS A 83 1.86 5.93 0.53
C LYS A 83 0.48 5.80 1.19
N LYS A 84 -0.47 6.70 0.88
CA LYS A 84 -1.85 6.62 1.39
C LYS A 84 -2.53 5.33 0.92
N GLU A 85 -2.38 4.95 -0.35
CA GLU A 85 -2.93 3.69 -0.85
C GLU A 85 -2.36 2.46 -0.15
N LEU A 86 -1.04 2.45 0.12
CA LEU A 86 -0.40 1.34 0.81
C LEU A 86 -0.89 1.21 2.25
N ILE A 87 -1.09 2.33 2.96
CA ILE A 87 -1.70 2.31 4.30
C ILE A 87 -3.11 1.72 4.24
N ALA A 88 -3.95 2.18 3.32
CA ALA A 88 -5.31 1.65 3.17
C ALA A 88 -5.33 0.13 2.87
N LYS A 89 -4.39 -0.35 2.05
CA LYS A 89 -4.23 -1.79 1.78
C LYS A 89 -3.80 -2.58 3.02
N LEU A 90 -2.92 -2.03 3.84
CA LEU A 90 -2.50 -2.66 5.10
C LEU A 90 -3.65 -2.74 6.10
N ASP A 91 -4.41 -1.65 6.26
CA ASP A 91 -5.58 -1.62 7.15
C ASP A 91 -6.64 -2.65 6.73
N GLN A 92 -6.87 -2.79 5.42
CA GLN A 92 -7.78 -3.79 4.88
C GLN A 92 -7.31 -5.22 5.16
N ALA A 93 -6.03 -5.51 4.91
CA ALA A 93 -5.46 -6.83 5.16
C ALA A 93 -5.49 -7.20 6.66
N GLU A 94 -5.33 -6.22 7.56
CA GLU A 94 -5.45 -6.45 9.01
C GLU A 94 -6.89 -6.82 9.40
N ARG A 95 -7.90 -6.15 8.84
CA ARG A 95 -9.32 -6.50 9.06
C ARG A 95 -9.62 -7.91 8.58
N GLU A 96 -9.21 -8.25 7.36
CA GLU A 96 -9.42 -9.58 6.78
C GLU A 96 -8.75 -10.68 7.63
N LYS A 97 -7.57 -10.41 8.19
CA LYS A 97 -6.90 -11.34 9.11
C LYS A 97 -7.71 -11.57 10.38
N VAL A 98 -8.30 -10.51 10.95
CA VAL A 98 -9.17 -10.63 12.13
C VAL A 98 -10.41 -11.45 11.80
N ASP A 99 -11.05 -11.18 10.66
CA ASP A 99 -12.23 -11.92 10.19
C ASP A 99 -11.91 -13.41 9.96
N ALA A 100 -10.79 -13.71 9.32
CA ALA A 100 -10.32 -15.08 9.11
C ALA A 100 -10.07 -15.81 10.45
N ALA A 101 -9.48 -15.13 11.43
CA ALA A 101 -9.25 -15.69 12.77
C ALA A 101 -10.57 -15.91 13.54
N GLN A 102 -11.60 -15.09 13.30
CA GLN A 102 -12.93 -15.33 13.84
C GLN A 102 -13.59 -16.56 13.20
N LEU A 103 -13.60 -16.64 11.87
CA LEU A 103 -14.15 -17.79 11.14
C LEU A 103 -13.48 -19.11 11.53
N ALA A 104 -12.16 -19.11 11.72
CA ALA A 104 -11.43 -20.29 12.18
C ALA A 104 -11.90 -20.77 13.56
N ARG A 105 -12.13 -19.85 14.49
CA ARG A 105 -12.65 -20.18 15.83
C ARG A 105 -14.09 -20.72 15.78
N GLU A 106 -14.94 -20.11 14.96
CA GLU A 106 -16.32 -20.59 14.76
C GLU A 106 -16.34 -21.99 14.13
N PHE A 107 -15.46 -22.24 13.15
CA PHE A 107 -15.32 -23.55 12.53
C PHE A 107 -14.87 -24.62 13.54
N GLU A 108 -13.87 -24.33 14.38
CA GLU A 108 -13.42 -25.25 15.43
C GLU A 108 -14.55 -25.58 16.42
N ALA A 109 -15.31 -24.58 16.87
CA ALA A 109 -16.44 -24.78 17.77
C ALA A 109 -17.52 -25.66 17.13
N LEU A 110 -17.87 -25.40 15.86
CA LEU A 110 -18.84 -26.22 15.11
C LEU A 110 -18.35 -27.66 14.93
N MET A 111 -17.05 -27.86 14.70
CA MET A 111 -16.46 -29.20 14.57
C MET A 111 -16.56 -29.99 15.88
N GLU A 112 -16.30 -29.35 17.02
CA GLU A 112 -16.42 -29.96 18.34
C GLU A 112 -17.89 -30.30 18.68
N GLU A 113 -18.82 -29.39 18.41
CA GLU A 113 -20.25 -29.64 18.59
C GLU A 113 -20.72 -30.80 17.70
N ASN A 114 -20.34 -30.80 16.41
CA ASN A 114 -20.71 -31.86 15.49
C ASN A 114 -20.19 -33.23 15.94
N ARG A 115 -18.96 -33.28 16.46
CA ARG A 115 -18.36 -34.50 17.03
C ARG A 115 -19.17 -35.00 18.23
N THR A 116 -19.53 -34.09 19.13
CA THR A 116 -20.33 -34.42 20.33
C THR A 116 -21.70 -34.95 19.95
N LEU A 117 -22.39 -34.29 19.01
CA LEU A 117 -23.69 -34.73 18.51
C LEU A 117 -23.62 -36.09 17.82
N LYS A 118 -22.59 -36.36 17.02
CA LYS A 118 -22.38 -37.68 16.39
C LYS A 118 -22.18 -38.78 17.43
N LEU A 119 -21.45 -38.50 18.51
CA LEU A 119 -21.27 -39.46 19.59
C LEU A 119 -22.60 -39.76 20.29
N ALA A 120 -23.37 -38.72 20.63
CA ALA A 120 -24.68 -38.88 21.24
C ALA A 120 -25.65 -39.65 20.33
N GLN A 121 -25.64 -39.36 19.02
CA GLN A 121 -26.42 -40.10 18.03
C GLN A 121 -26.04 -41.58 18.01
N SER A 122 -24.75 -41.91 17.97
CA SER A 122 -24.26 -43.29 18.00
C SER A 122 -24.74 -44.03 19.25
N GLN A 123 -24.67 -43.38 20.42
CA GLN A 123 -25.14 -43.96 21.67
C GLN A 123 -26.65 -44.22 21.64
N CYS A 124 -27.44 -43.27 21.14
CA CYS A 124 -28.88 -43.46 20.98
C CYS A 124 -29.20 -44.64 20.06
N VAL A 125 -28.50 -44.79 18.94
CA VAL A 125 -28.66 -45.92 18.01
C VAL A 125 -28.37 -47.25 18.71
N GLU A 126 -27.28 -47.34 19.47
CA GLU A 126 -26.91 -48.56 20.22
C GLU A 126 -27.98 -48.93 21.26
N GLN A 127 -28.53 -47.94 21.98
CA GLN A 127 -29.60 -48.18 22.95
C GLN A 127 -30.88 -48.68 22.28
N LEU A 128 -31.26 -48.12 21.13
CA LEU A 128 -32.42 -48.58 20.37
C LEU A 128 -32.24 -50.03 19.87
N GLU A 129 -31.04 -50.40 19.45
CA GLU A 129 -30.73 -51.76 19.01
C GLU A 129 -30.82 -52.77 20.16
N LYS A 130 -30.28 -52.42 21.33
CA LYS A 130 -30.42 -53.25 22.56
C LYS A 130 -31.89 -53.49 22.91
N LEU A 131 -32.71 -52.44 22.88
CA LEU A 131 -34.15 -52.55 23.15
C LEU A 131 -34.83 -53.47 22.13
N ARG A 132 -34.53 -53.32 20.84
CA ARG A 132 -35.07 -54.16 19.78
C ARG A 132 -34.77 -55.65 20.01
N ILE A 133 -33.53 -55.99 20.35
CA ILE A 133 -33.12 -57.37 20.64
C ILE A 133 -33.85 -57.93 21.88
N GLN A 134 -34.00 -57.12 22.94
CA GLN A 134 -34.75 -57.54 24.14
C GLN A 134 -36.22 -57.83 23.84
N TYR A 135 -36.86 -57.02 23.00
CA TYR A 135 -38.24 -57.26 22.56
C TYR A 135 -38.37 -58.57 21.78
N GLN A 136 -37.46 -58.85 20.85
CA GLN A 136 -37.48 -60.10 20.08
C GLN A 136 -37.30 -61.34 20.97
N LYS A 137 -36.37 -61.30 21.93
CA LYS A 137 -36.16 -62.39 22.88
C LYS A 137 -37.41 -62.70 23.71
N ARG A 138 -38.16 -61.67 24.13
CA ARG A 138 -39.40 -61.86 24.90
C ARG A 138 -40.56 -62.41 24.07
N GLN A 139 -40.62 -62.18 22.77
CA GLN A 139 -41.68 -62.72 21.91
C GLN A 139 -41.41 -64.14 21.40
N GLY A 140 -40.15 -64.60 21.38
CA GLY A 140 -39.79 -65.97 21.00
C GLY A 140 -39.88 -67.01 22.12
N SER A 141 -40.40 -66.66 23.31
CA SER A 141 -40.52 -67.55 24.49
C SER A 141 -41.98 -67.94 24.82
N SER A 142 -42.85 -68.03 23.81
CA SER A 142 -44.19 -68.66 23.91
C SER A 142 -44.22 -69.94 23.08
#